data_AF-A0A257GXI9-F1
#
_entry.id   AF-A0A257GXI9-F1
#
_cell.length_a   1.000
_cell.length_b   1.000
_cell.length_c   1.000
_cell.angle_alpha   90.00
_cell.angle_beta   90.00
_cell.angle_gamma   90.00
#
_symmetry.space_group_name_H-M   'P 1'
#
loop_
_entity.id
_entity.type
_entity.pdbx_description
1 polymer ?
#
loop_
_entity_poly.entity_id
_entity_poly.type
_entity_poly.pdbx_seq_one_letter_code
_entity_poly.pdbx_strand_id
1 'polypeptide(L)'
;MTLNKKNRRKQQALGRSFRLLCFTAQIDDFKFHDLRHEATSRFFERTSLRDIEIASITGHSELKMLKRYANLRATDLAKRLW
;
A
#
# COMPACT_ATOMS: atom_id res chain seq x y z
N MET A 1 19.75 4.33 -21.53
CA MET A 1 18.59 3.64 -20.94
C MET A 1 17.33 4.49 -21.17
N THR A 2 16.69 4.31 -22.32
CA THR A 2 15.66 5.22 -22.84
C THR A 2 14.31 4.88 -22.21
N LEU A 3 13.93 5.59 -21.14
CA LEU A 3 12.60 5.47 -20.54
C LEU A 3 11.52 5.79 -21.58
N ASN A 4 10.81 4.74 -22.01
CA ASN A 4 9.71 4.72 -22.96
C ASN A 4 8.74 5.91 -22.75
N LYS A 5 8.82 6.94 -23.62
CA LYS A 5 8.00 8.17 -23.58
C LYS A 5 6.50 7.89 -23.46
N LYS A 6 6.03 6.76 -24.00
CA LYS A 6 4.62 6.34 -23.98
C LYS A 6 4.15 6.00 -22.57
N ASN A 7 5.00 5.39 -21.75
CA ASN A 7 4.66 4.98 -20.39
C ASN A 7 4.59 6.19 -19.43
N ARG A 8 5.48 7.17 -19.60
CA ARG A 8 5.46 8.42 -18.81
C ARG A 8 4.19 9.25 -19.02
N ARG A 9 3.69 9.36 -20.26
CA ARG A 9 2.42 10.06 -20.52
C ARG A 9 1.22 9.40 -19.85
N LYS A 10 1.16 8.06 -19.84
CA LYS A 10 0.10 7.31 -19.15
C LYS A 10 0.13 7.52 -17.64
N GLN A 11 1.32 7.45 -17.02
CA GLN A 11 1.48 7.69 -15.59
C GLN A 11 1.08 9.12 -15.18
N GLN A 12 1.42 10.11 -16.01
CA GLN A 12 1.03 11.51 -15.77
C GLN A 12 -0.49 11.72 -15.88
N ALA A 13 -1.15 11.06 -16.85
CA ALA A 13 -2.59 11.11 -16.99
C ALA A 13 -3.30 10.53 -15.74
N LEU A 14 -2.84 9.36 -15.27
CA LEU A 14 -3.36 8.73 -14.05
C LEU A 14 -3.15 9.62 -12.82
N GLY A 15 -1.95 10.21 -12.67
CA GLY A 15 -1.60 11.21 -11.66
C GLY A 15 -2.53 12.43 -11.61
N ARG A 16 -3.05 12.84 -12.77
CA ARG A 16 -3.98 13.97 -12.90
C ARG A 16 -5.40 13.56 -12.51
N SER A 17 -5.91 12.47 -13.08
CA SER A 17 -7.27 12.00 -12.79
C SER A 17 -7.48 11.72 -11.31
N PHE A 18 -6.48 11.15 -10.63
CA PHE A 18 -6.57 10.90 -9.19
C PHE A 18 -6.55 12.14 -8.33
N ARG A 19 -5.73 13.14 -8.66
CA ARG A 19 -5.79 14.43 -7.95
C ARG A 19 -7.14 15.10 -8.12
N LEU A 20 -7.73 14.98 -9.31
CA LEU A 20 -9.09 15.47 -9.56
C LEU A 20 -10.11 14.74 -8.67
N LEU A 21 -10.03 13.41 -8.58
CA LEU A 21 -10.90 12.60 -7.72
C LEU A 21 -10.73 12.95 -6.23
N CYS A 22 -9.50 13.10 -5.76
CA CYS A 22 -9.23 13.50 -4.36
C CYS A 22 -9.80 14.89 -4.07
N PHE A 23 -9.65 15.83 -5.01
CA PHE A 23 -10.24 17.17 -4.91
C PHE A 23 -11.77 17.12 -4.84
N THR A 24 -12.43 16.34 -5.71
CA THR A 24 -13.89 16.17 -5.66
C THR A 24 -14.38 15.47 -4.39
N ALA A 25 -13.55 14.60 -3.80
CA ALA A 25 -13.84 13.90 -2.56
C ALA A 25 -13.48 14.71 -1.30
N GLN A 26 -12.98 15.95 -1.45
CA GLN A 26 -12.50 16.81 -0.33
C GLN A 26 -11.44 16.13 0.54
N ILE A 27 -10.55 15.34 -0.08
CA ILE A 27 -9.45 14.67 0.61
C ILE A 27 -8.17 15.47 0.37
N ASP A 28 -7.68 16.14 1.41
CA ASP A 28 -6.42 16.89 1.39
C ASP A 28 -5.20 15.99 1.60
N ASP A 29 -4.09 16.36 0.95
CA ASP A 29 -2.76 15.72 1.00
C ASP A 29 -2.67 14.21 0.66
N PHE A 30 -3.73 13.59 0.11
CA PHE A 30 -3.72 12.17 -0.25
C PHE A 30 -2.98 11.89 -1.57
N LYS A 31 -1.99 11.00 -1.52
CA LYS A 31 -1.15 10.64 -2.67
C LYS A 31 -1.36 9.18 -3.04
N PHE A 32 -1.04 8.85 -4.29
CA PHE A 32 -1.17 7.47 -4.78
C PHE A 32 -0.44 6.40 -3.96
N HIS A 33 0.69 6.75 -3.33
CA HIS A 33 1.42 5.82 -2.48
C HIS A 33 0.68 5.45 -1.19
N ASP A 34 -0.25 6.30 -0.74
CA ASP A 34 -1.01 6.08 0.48
C ASP A 34 -2.04 4.97 0.27
N LEU A 35 -2.54 4.80 -0.96
CA LEU A 35 -3.37 3.64 -1.31
C LEU A 35 -2.65 2.31 -1.08
N ARG A 36 -1.35 2.24 -1.39
CA ARG A 36 -0.57 1.03 -1.12
C ARG A 36 -0.39 0.85 0.39
N HIS A 37 -0.15 1.93 1.13
CA HIS A 37 -0.08 1.89 2.59
C HIS A 37 -1.38 1.39 3.23
N GLU A 38 -2.52 1.90 2.78
CA GLU A 38 -3.86 1.51 3.23
C GLU A 38 -4.16 0.05 2.90
N ALA A 39 -3.87 -0.38 1.67
CA ALA A 39 -4.07 -1.76 1.26
C ALA A 39 -3.25 -2.73 2.11
N THR A 40 -1.96 -2.43 2.33
CA THR A 40 -1.09 -3.24 3.18
C THR A 40 -1.63 -3.29 4.61
N SER A 41 -1.99 -2.15 5.21
CA SER A 41 -2.54 -2.11 6.58
C SER A 41 -3.82 -2.95 6.70
N ARG A 42 -4.73 -2.84 5.73
CA ARG A 42 -5.96 -3.65 5.69
C ARG A 42 -5.69 -5.15 5.55
N PHE A 43 -4.66 -5.57 4.81
CA PHE A 43 -4.28 -6.97 4.75
C PHE A 43 -3.78 -7.50 6.09
N PHE A 44 -3.06 -6.68 6.85
CA PHE A 44 -2.61 -7.04 8.20
C PHE A 44 -3.77 -7.13 9.20
N GLU A 45 -4.76 -6.23 9.09
CA GLU A 45 -5.92 -6.19 10.01
C GLU A 45 -7.01 -7.21 9.67
N ARG A 46 -7.38 -7.36 8.39
CA ARG A 46 -8.58 -8.11 7.98
C ARG A 46 -8.33 -9.53 7.52
N THR A 47 -7.09 -9.87 7.21
CA THR A 47 -6.75 -11.20 6.72
C THR A 47 -5.85 -11.91 7.72
N SER A 48 -5.85 -13.24 7.74
CA SER A 48 -4.96 -14.07 8.56
C SER A 48 -3.67 -14.50 7.84
N LEU A 49 -3.37 -13.85 6.69
CA LEU A 49 -2.19 -14.16 5.86
C LEU A 49 -0.88 -13.93 6.63
N ARG A 50 0.18 -14.67 6.30
CA ARG A 50 1.52 -14.43 6.85
C ARG A 50 2.19 -13.27 6.13
N ASP A 51 3.14 -12.63 6.79
CA ASP A 51 3.88 -11.47 6.27
C ASP A 51 4.49 -11.72 4.88
N ILE A 52 4.96 -12.95 4.63
CA ILE A 52 5.54 -13.38 3.35
C ILE A 52 4.50 -13.42 2.23
N GLU A 53 3.27 -13.85 2.54
CA GLU A 53 2.17 -13.91 1.57
C GLU A 53 1.70 -12.50 1.23
N ILE A 54 1.61 -11.63 2.25
CA ILE A 54 1.30 -10.21 2.06
C ILE A 54 2.40 -9.54 1.22
N ALA A 55 3.67 -9.87 1.43
CA ALA A 55 4.79 -9.36 0.64
C ALA A 55 4.66 -9.69 -0.85
N SER A 56 4.35 -10.95 -1.17
CA SER A 56 4.13 -11.42 -2.53
C SER A 56 2.94 -10.73 -3.21
N ILE A 57 1.84 -10.52 -2.48
CA ILE A 57 0.64 -9.85 -3.00
C ILE A 57 0.90 -8.36 -3.26
N THR A 58 1.58 -7.69 -2.32
CA THR A 58 1.83 -6.25 -2.38
C THR A 58 3.04 -5.89 -3.26
N GLY A 59 3.83 -6.88 -3.67
CA GLY A 59 5.02 -6.71 -4.50
C GLY A 59 6.21 -6.11 -3.76
N HIS A 60 6.33 -6.35 -2.45
CA HIS A 60 7.50 -5.92 -1.68
C HIS A 60 8.64 -6.91 -1.88
N SER A 61 9.78 -6.44 -2.41
CA SER A 61 10.98 -7.25 -2.57
C SER A 61 11.70 -7.53 -1.24
N GLU A 62 11.54 -6.63 -0.26
CA GLU A 62 12.14 -6.76 1.07
C GLU A 62 11.08 -6.78 2.17
N LEU A 63 11.14 -7.80 3.02
CA LEU A 63 10.27 -7.93 4.21
C LEU A 63 10.52 -6.83 5.25
N LYS A 64 11.67 -6.14 5.20
CA LYS A 64 11.98 -5.02 6.09
C LYS A 64 10.97 -3.88 5.96
N MET A 65 10.42 -3.67 4.76
CA MET A 65 9.39 -2.66 4.50
C MET A 65 8.06 -3.03 5.18
N LEU A 66 7.79 -4.32 5.36
CA LEU A 66 6.57 -4.83 5.98
C LEU A 66 6.61 -4.83 7.51
N LYS A 67 7.81 -4.79 8.12
CA LYS A 67 7.97 -4.72 9.59
C LYS A 67 7.19 -3.57 10.23
N ARG A 68 7.00 -2.46 9.50
CA ARG A 68 6.20 -1.32 9.99
C ARG A 68 4.74 -1.70 10.25
N TYR A 69 4.19 -2.64 9.48
CA TYR A 69 2.80 -3.08 9.61
C TYR A 69 2.65 -4.32 10.50
N ALA A 70 3.73 -5.08 10.73
CA ALA A 70 3.72 -6.22 11.64
C ALA A 70 3.30 -5.83 13.07
N ASN A 71 3.57 -4.60 13.49
CA ASN A 71 3.12 -4.06 14.78
C ASN A 71 1.58 -4.05 14.93
N LEU A 72 0.81 -3.95 13.84
CA LEU A 72 -0.66 -4.00 13.92
C LEU A 72 -1.19 -5.36 14.37
N ARG A 73 -0.37 -6.43 14.28
CA ARG A 73 -0.71 -7.76 14.79
C ARG A 73 -0.13 -8.07 16.17
N ALA A 74 0.59 -7.15 16.81
CA ALA A 74 1.17 -7.41 18.14
C ALA A 74 0.09 -7.75 19.19
N THR A 75 -1.08 -7.11 19.08
CA THR A 75 -2.23 -7.39 19.94
C THR A 75 -2.89 -8.75 19.64
N ASP A 76 -2.95 -9.16 18.38
CA ASP A 76 -3.47 -10.47 17.98
C ASP A 76 -2.51 -11.61 18.37
N LEU A 77 -1.20 -11.36 18.26
CA LEU A 77 -0.15 -12.26 18.72
C LEU A 77 -0.23 -12.48 20.23
N ALA A 78 -0.43 -11.42 21.02
CA ALA A 78 -0.61 -11.52 22.47
C ALA A 78 -1.84 -12.37 22.83
N LYS A 79 -2.94 -12.23 22.08
CA LYS A 79 -4.15 -13.05 22.27
C LYS A 79 -3.96 -14.54 21.94
N ARG A 80 -2.99 -14.90 21.08
CA ARG A 80 -2.67 -16.30 20.74
C ARG A 80 -1.66 -16.95 21.69
N LEU A 81 -0.99 -16.16 22.51
CA LEU A 81 0.07 -16.59 23.43
C LEU A 81 -0.48 -17.00 24.81
N TRP A 82 -1.70 -16.59 25.14
CA TRP A 82 -2.45 -17.00 26.32
C TRP A 82 -3.67 -17.82 25.88
#